data_AF-A0A371S4M6-F1
#
_entry.id   AF-A0A371S4M6-F1
#
_cell.length_a   1.000
_cell.length_b   1.000
_cell.length_c   1.000
_cell.angle_alpha   90.00
_cell.angle_beta   90.00
_cell.angle_gamma   90.00
#
_symmetry.space_group_name_H-M   'P 1'
#
loop_
_entity.id
_entity.type
_entity.pdbx_description
1 polymer ?
#
loop_
_entity_poly.entity_id
_entity_poly.type
_entity_poly.pdbx_seq_one_letter_code
_entity_poly.pdbx_strand_id
1 'polypeptide(L)' 'MYKKLSFILFLIGLLSIVLGMPYLLGYSSNKLLAYPLYIGLIVAVVFARKINMKKVFKNIKK' A
#
# COMPACT_ATOMS: atom_id res chain seq x y z
N MET A 1 2.74 -8.34 -18.71
CA MET A 1 3.47 -7.18 -18.14
C MET A 1 2.70 -6.43 -17.06
N TYR A 2 1.42 -6.10 -17.25
CA TYR A 2 0.62 -5.30 -16.30
C TYR A 2 0.59 -5.78 -14.84
N LYS A 3 0.61 -7.10 -14.60
CA LYS A 3 0.62 -7.68 -13.23
C LYS A 3 1.91 -7.38 -12.45
N LYS A 4 3.07 -7.30 -13.12
CA LYS A 4 4.34 -6.92 -12.47
C LYS A 4 4.37 -5.42 -12.18
N LEU A 5 3.93 -4.60 -13.13
CA LEU A 5 3.88 -3.15 -12.97
C LEU A 5 2.92 -2.74 -11.83
N SER A 6 1.72 -3.33 -11.80
CA SER A 6 0.75 -3.12 -10.72
C SER A 6 1.30 -3.52 -9.35
N PHE A 7 2.11 -4.58 -9.26
CA PHE A 7 2.75 -4.98 -8.01
C PHE A 7 3.82 -3.98 -7.56
N ILE A 8 4.61 -3.44 -8.49
CA ILE A 8 5.61 -2.41 -8.20
C ILE A 8 4.92 -1.12 -7.71
N LEU A 9 3.86 -0.67 -8.38
CA LEU A 9 3.10 0.51 -7.96
C LEU A 9 2.45 0.31 -6.58
N PHE A 10 1.94 -0.89 -6.30
CA PHE A 10 1.44 -1.24 -4.97
C PHE A 10 2.53 -1.14 -3.90
N LEU A 11 3.74 -1.63 -4.19
CA LEU A 11 4.88 -1.58 -3.27
C LEU A 11 5.31 -0.13 -2.98
N ILE A 12 5.33 0.72 -4.00
CA ILE A 12 5.62 2.16 -3.87
C ILE A 12 4.57 2.87 -3.02
N GLY A 13 3.29 2.54 -3.22
CA GLY A 13 2.20 3.04 -2.39
C GLY A 13 2.39 2.66 -0.93
N LEU A 14 2.77 1.40 -0.67
CA LEU A 14 3.00 0.88 0.68
C LEU A 14 4.20 1.57 1.36
N LEU A 15 5.31 1.76 0.64
CA LEU A 15 6.46 2.53 1.12
C LEU A 15 6.10 3.98 1.44
N SER A 16 5.27 4.63 0.62
CA SER A 16 4.83 6.01 0.85
C SER A 16 3.95 6.14 2.11
N ILE A 17 3.11 5.13 2.40
CA ILE A 17 2.34 5.08 3.64
C ILE A 17 3.27 4.97 4.85
N VAL A 18 4.28 4.09 4.80
CA VAL A 18 5.26 3.92 5.89
C VAL A 18 6.02 5.22 6.14
N LEU A 19 6.42 5.94 5.08
CA LEU A 19 7.09 7.24 5.20
C LEU A 19 6.18 8.35 5.76
N GLY A 20 4.89 8.32 5.46
CA GLY A 20 3.92 9.27 6.01
C GLY A 20 3.40 8.91 7.41
N MET A 21 3.60 7.67 7.86
CA MET A 21 3.10 7.18 9.15
C MET A 21 3.57 8.00 10.36
N PRO A 22 4.82 8.50 10.43
CA PRO A 22 5.25 9.41 11.51
C PRO A 22 4.41 10.69 11.61
N TYR A 23 3.90 11.20 10.49
CA TYR A 23 2.99 12.36 10.48
C TYR A 23 1.63 11.98 11.06
N LEU A 24 1.09 10.83 10.68
CA LEU A 24 -0.18 10.30 11.18
C LEU A 24 -0.16 10.02 12.69
N LEU A 25 0.97 9.52 13.18
CA LEU A 25 1.20 9.22 14.60
C LEU A 25 1.56 10.45 15.43
N GLY A 26 1.64 11.63 14.83
CA GLY A 26 1.96 12.87 15.54
C GLY A 26 3.44 13.03 15.91
N TYR A 27 4.33 12.15 15.45
CA TYR A 27 5.78 12.30 15.62
C TYR A 27 6.36 13.41 14.74
N SER A 28 5.64 13.85 13.72
CA SER A 28 6.03 14.98 12.87
C SER A 28 4.85 15.87 12.53
N SER A 29 4.98 17.18 12.75
CA SER A 29 3.99 18.18 12.30
C SER A 29 4.25 18.67 10.87
N ASN A 30 5.19 18.04 10.15
CA ASN A 30 5.57 18.49 8.82
C ASN A 30 4.50 18.10 7.79
N LYS A 31 3.71 19.08 7.33
CA LYS A 31 2.63 18.90 6.34
C LYS A 31 3.11 18.27 5.03
N LEU A 32 4.41 18.36 4.71
CA LEU A 32 4.99 17.71 3.53
C LEU A 32 4.92 16.18 3.59
N LEU A 33 4.92 15.59 4.80
CA LEU A 33 4.78 14.14 5.00
C LEU A 33 3.33 13.66 4.88
N ALA A 34 2.36 14.58 4.91
CA ALA A 34 0.95 14.25 4.70
C ALA A 34 0.67 13.83 3.24
N TYR A 35 1.30 14.51 2.28
CA TYR A 35 1.14 14.22 0.85
C TYR A 35 1.50 12.77 0.46
N PRO A 36 2.70 12.24 0.79
CA PRO A 36 3.06 10.86 0.48
C PRO A 36 2.13 9.86 1.19
N LEU A 37 1.61 10.20 2.37
CA LEU A 37 0.63 9.36 3.05
C LEU A 37 -0.66 9.21 2.24
N TYR A 38 -1.30 10.31 1.84
CA TYR A 38 -2.58 10.28 1.12
C TYR A 38 -2.42 9.65 -0.27
N ILE A 39 -1.37 10.05 -1.01
CA ILE A 39 -1.08 9.49 -2.34
C ILE A 39 -0.75 8.00 -2.23
N GLY A 40 0.07 7.62 -1.25
CA GLY A 40 0.43 6.24 -1.00
C GLY A 40 -0.78 5.36 -0.72
N LEU A 41 -1.73 5.86 0.07
CA LEU A 41 -2.96 5.16 0.41
C LEU A 41 -3.86 4.96 -0.82
N ILE A 42 -4.04 6.00 -1.64
CA ILE A 42 -4.83 5.90 -2.88
C ILE A 42 -4.19 4.88 -3.84
N VAL A 43 -2.89 4.98 -4.07
CA VAL A 43 -2.15 4.06 -4.95
C VAL A 43 -2.23 2.63 -4.41
N ALA A 44 -2.03 2.43 -3.11
CA ALA A 44 -2.14 1.12 -2.49
C ALA A 44 -3.54 0.51 -2.65
N VAL A 45 -4.61 1.28 -2.48
CA VAL A 45 -6.00 0.78 -2.63
C VAL A 45 -6.33 0.48 -4.09
N VAL A 46 -5.94 1.34 -5.02
CA VAL A 46 -6.22 1.14 -6.46
C VAL A 46 -5.46 -0.07 -7.02
N PHE A 47 -4.21 -0.25 -6.60
CA PHE A 47 -3.37 -1.37 -7.03
C PHE A 47 -3.41 -2.57 -6.08
N ALA A 48 -4.21 -2.51 -5.01
CA ALA A 48 -4.43 -3.64 -4.13
C ALA A 48 -5.01 -4.78 -4.95
N ARG A 49 -4.16 -5.77 -5.20
CA ARG A 49 -4.58 -6.99 -5.89
C ARG A 49 -5.73 -7.57 -5.07
N LYS A 50 -6.93 -7.69 -5.64
CA LYS A 50 -8.04 -8.43 -5.00
C LYS A 50 -7.52 -9.84 -4.69
N ILE A 51 -7.12 -10.04 -3.44
CA ILE A 51 -6.68 -11.34 -2.96
C ILE A 51 -7.94 -12.19 -3.01
N ASN A 52 -7.97 -13.15 -3.94
CA ASN A 52 -9.04 -14.11 -3.97
C ASN A 52 -8.83 -15.04 -2.77
N MET A 53 -9.43 -14.69 -1.63
CA MET A 53 -9.29 -15.40 -0.36
C MET A 53 -9.58 -16.90 -0.51
N LYS A 54 -10.49 -17.27 -1.44
CA LYS A 54 -10.77 -18.69 -1.77
C LYS A 54 -9.54 -19.47 -2.25
N LYS A 55 -8.60 -18.82 -2.94
CA LYS A 55 -7.34 -19.43 -3.40
C LYS A 55 -6.31 -19.56 -2.28
N VAL A 56 -6.26 -18.59 -1.36
CA VAL A 56 -5.35 -18.60 -0.20
C VAL A 56 -5.74 -19.73 0.75
N PHE A 57 -7.02 -19.84 1.13
CA PHE A 57 -7.50 -20.92 2.01
C PHE A 57 -7.35 -22.32 1.40
N LYS A 58 -7.45 -22.47 0.07
CA LYS A 58 -7.24 -23.76 -0.60
C LYS A 58 -5.78 -24.23 -0.55
N ASN A 59 -4.82 -23.31 -0.50
CA ASN A 59 -3.39 -23.63 -0.44
C ASN A 59 -2.89 -23.90 0.98
N ILE A 60 -3.60 -23.44 2.02
CA ILE A 60 -3.27 -23.72 3.43
C ILE A 60 -3.76 -25.11 3.85
N LYS A 61 -4.77 -25.66 3.17
CA LYS A 61 -5.36 -26.99 3.45
C LYS A 61 -4.67 -28.16 2.74
N LYS A 62 -3.63 -27.92 1.95
CA LYS A 62 -2.92 -28.94 1.18
C LYS A 62 -1.50 -29.08 1.72
#